data_AF-A0A2G9GKJ0-F1
#
_entry.id   AF-A0A2G9GKJ0-F1
#
_cell.length_a   1.000
_cell.length_b   1.000
_cell.length_c   1.000
_cell.angle_alpha   90.00
_cell.angle_beta   90.00
_cell.angle_gamma   90.00
#
_symmetry.space_group_name_H-M   'P 1'
#
loop_
_entity.id
_entity.type
_entity.pdbx_description
1 polymer ?
#
loop_
_entity_poly.entity_id
_entity_poly.type
_entity_poly.pdbx_seq_one_letter_code
_entity_poly.pdbx_strand_id
1 'polypeptide(L)'
;MILIIFAVAMAVASLGEAAISCGTVTSYLNPCLPYGTNKGPLGGCCNGIKGLLAAAKTTADHQSVCNCLKSLAGSISGISPDKAAGLPGQCGINIP
;
A
#
# COMPACT_ATOMS: atom_id res chain seq x y z
N MET A 1 -30.71 -29.17 26.53
CA MET A 1 -30.95 -27.87 25.88
C MET A 1 -30.19 -26.74 26.59
N ILE A 2 -28.85 -26.82 26.69
CA ILE A 2 -28.00 -25.76 27.31
C ILE A 2 -26.76 -25.45 26.45
N LEU A 3 -26.52 -26.18 25.35
CA LEU A 3 -25.29 -26.04 24.55
C LEU A 3 -25.39 -25.06 23.36
N ILE A 4 -26.48 -24.30 23.21
CA ILE A 4 -26.69 -23.42 22.03
C ILE A 4 -26.53 -21.93 22.39
N ILE A 5 -26.02 -21.60 23.58
CA ILE A 5 -25.99 -20.21 24.09
C ILE A 5 -24.58 -19.62 24.12
N PHE A 6 -23.52 -20.42 23.91
CA PHE A 6 -22.17 -19.87 23.87
C PHE A 6 -21.81 -19.34 22.49
N ALA A 7 -21.93 -18.02 22.39
CA ALA A 7 -21.20 -17.15 21.48
C ALA A 7 -21.62 -17.17 20.01
N VAL A 8 -22.80 -16.58 19.75
CA VAL A 8 -22.95 -15.74 18.55
C VAL A 8 -22.02 -14.54 18.74
N ALA A 9 -20.73 -14.74 18.45
CA ALA A 9 -19.77 -13.66 18.36
C ALA A 9 -20.18 -12.78 17.19
N MET A 10 -20.86 -11.69 17.54
CA MET A 10 -21.00 -10.43 16.81
C MET A 10 -20.43 -10.46 15.39
N ALA A 11 -21.29 -10.83 14.45
CA ALA A 11 -21.10 -10.46 13.04
C ALA A 11 -21.29 -8.94 12.94
N VAL A 12 -20.26 -8.18 13.32
CA VAL A 12 -20.05 -6.86 12.71
C VAL A 12 -19.23 -7.13 11.46
N ALA A 13 -19.92 -7.57 10.40
CA ALA A 13 -19.43 -7.26 9.09
C ALA A 13 -19.50 -5.74 9.01
N SER A 14 -18.42 -5.06 9.37
CA SER A 14 -18.14 -3.74 8.83
C SER A 14 -18.48 -3.85 7.35
N LEU A 15 -19.40 -3.02 6.87
CA LEU A 15 -19.68 -2.84 5.45
C LEU A 15 -18.35 -2.44 4.82
N GLY A 16 -17.53 -3.44 4.51
CA GLY A 16 -16.12 -3.25 4.28
C GLY A 16 -15.99 -2.53 2.97
N GLU A 17 -15.58 -1.27 3.01
CA GLU A 17 -14.79 -0.73 1.92
C GLU A 17 -13.76 -1.81 1.56
N ALA A 18 -13.85 -2.32 0.33
CA ALA A 18 -12.96 -3.39 -0.11
C ALA A 18 -11.53 -2.90 0.08
N ALA A 19 -10.82 -3.49 1.04
CA ALA A 19 -9.47 -3.06 1.39
C ALA A 19 -8.58 -3.10 0.13
N ILE A 20 -7.74 -2.08 -0.03
CA ILE A 20 -6.86 -1.98 -1.19
C ILE A 20 -6.02 -3.26 -1.35
N SER A 21 -6.13 -3.89 -2.52
CA SER A 21 -5.40 -5.11 -2.84
C SER A 21 -3.93 -4.85 -3.16
N CYS A 22 -3.08 -5.87 -2.97
CA CYS A 22 -1.67 -5.79 -3.35
C CYS A 22 -1.44 -5.54 -4.86
N GLY A 23 -2.33 -6.08 -5.70
CA GLY A 23 -2.29 -5.83 -7.14
C GLY A 23 -2.49 -4.34 -7.44
N THR A 24 -3.46 -3.71 -6.77
CA THR A 24 -3.71 -2.27 -6.86
C THR A 24 -2.49 -1.45 -6.43
N VAL A 25 -1.89 -1.77 -5.28
CA VAL A 25 -0.65 -1.12 -4.80
C VAL A 25 0.45 -1.22 -5.86
N THR A 26 0.67 -2.42 -6.39
CA THR A 26 1.70 -2.66 -7.41
C THR A 26 1.44 -1.86 -8.68
N SER A 27 0.19 -1.76 -9.14
CA SER A 27 -0.17 -0.97 -10.31
C SER A 27 0.14 0.52 -10.12
N TYR A 28 -0.13 1.09 -8.94
CA TYR A 28 0.23 2.47 -8.64
C TYR A 28 1.75 2.69 -8.59
N LEU A 29 2.52 1.70 -8.13
CA LEU A 29 3.97 1.82 -7.91
C LEU A 29 4.83 1.33 -9.08
N ASN A 30 4.24 0.64 -10.07
CA ASN A 30 4.93 0.22 -11.28
C ASN A 30 5.76 1.34 -11.95
N PRO A 31 5.27 2.59 -12.10
CA PRO A 31 6.08 3.68 -12.65
C PRO A 31 7.29 4.09 -11.77
N CYS A 32 7.37 3.65 -10.52
CA CYS A 32 8.50 3.92 -9.62
C CYS A 32 9.67 2.96 -9.79
N LEU A 33 9.45 1.78 -10.39
CA LEU A 33 10.48 0.76 -10.57
C LEU A 33 11.76 1.26 -11.27
N PRO A 34 11.70 1.97 -12.42
CA PRO A 34 12.92 2.44 -13.08
C PRO A 34 13.73 3.39 -12.18
N TYR A 35 13.07 4.29 -11.46
CA TYR A 35 13.75 5.19 -10.53
C TYR A 35 14.33 4.46 -9.32
N GLY A 36 13.52 3.63 -8.67
CA GLY A 36 13.90 2.87 -7.48
C GLY A 36 15.05 1.89 -7.75
N THR A 37 15.20 1.43 -9.00
CA THR A 37 16.28 0.51 -9.41
C THR A 37 17.46 1.20 -10.12
N ASN A 38 17.51 2.54 -10.11
CA ASN A 38 18.54 3.34 -10.82
C ASN A 38 18.62 3.06 -12.34
N LYS A 39 17.52 2.62 -12.96
CA LYS A 39 17.42 2.31 -14.40
C LYS A 39 16.68 3.38 -15.20
N GLY A 40 16.21 4.45 -14.55
CA GLY A 40 15.54 5.55 -15.24
C GLY A 40 15.13 6.69 -14.31
N PRO A 41 14.50 7.73 -14.88
CA PRO A 41 14.05 8.90 -14.13
C PRO A 41 12.81 8.59 -13.26
N LEU A 42 12.46 9.55 -12.39
CA LEU A 42 11.27 9.49 -11.53
C LEU A 42 9.97 9.30 -12.31
N GLY A 43 9.87 9.91 -13.50
CA GLY A 43 8.75 9.74 -14.43
C GLY A 43 7.37 9.94 -13.76
N GLY A 44 6.45 9.00 -14.02
CA GLY A 44 5.09 9.01 -13.45
C GLY A 44 4.99 8.53 -12.00
N CYS A 45 6.12 8.24 -11.32
CA CYS A 45 6.11 7.64 -9.98
C CYS A 45 5.33 8.46 -8.96
N CYS A 46 5.57 9.78 -8.90
CA CYS A 46 4.88 10.63 -7.92
C CYS A 46 3.36 10.67 -8.12
N ASN A 47 2.88 10.61 -9.36
CA ASN A 47 1.44 10.55 -9.64
C ASN A 47 0.86 9.22 -9.16
N GLY A 48 1.61 8.14 -9.33
CA GLY A 48 1.27 6.82 -8.79
C GLY A 48 1.13 6.84 -7.26
N ILE A 49 2.13 7.35 -6.55
CA ILE A 49 2.10 7.42 -5.08
C ILE A 49 0.96 8.33 -4.59
N LYS A 50 0.75 9.49 -5.22
CA LYS A 50 -0.38 10.39 -4.89
C LYS A 50 -1.73 9.71 -5.13
N GLY A 51 -1.88 8.97 -6.23
CA GLY A 51 -3.08 8.20 -6.53
C GLY A 51 -3.34 7.11 -5.49
N LEU A 52 -2.29 6.39 -5.09
CA LEU A 52 -2.39 5.38 -4.04
C LEU A 52 -2.81 5.98 -2.69
N LEU A 53 -2.22 7.11 -2.30
CA LEU A 53 -2.57 7.81 -1.06
C LEU A 53 -4.01 8.33 -1.10
N ALA A 54 -4.48 8.83 -2.25
CA ALA A 54 -5.86 9.28 -2.42
C ALA A 54 -6.88 8.13 -2.38
N ALA A 55 -6.46 6.93 -2.79
CA ALA A 55 -7.27 5.72 -2.68
C ALA A 55 -7.30 5.18 -1.24
N ALA A 56 -6.18 5.27 -0.51
CA ALA A 56 -6.03 4.74 0.83
C ALA A 56 -6.59 5.72 1.87
N LYS A 57 -7.90 5.64 2.14
CA LYS A 57 -8.60 6.62 2.99
C LYS A 57 -8.74 6.19 4.44
N THR A 58 -8.77 4.89 4.69
CA THR A 58 -9.02 4.33 6.02
C THR A 58 -7.75 3.73 6.61
N THR A 59 -7.75 3.51 7.93
CA THR A 59 -6.67 2.78 8.61
C THR A 59 -6.52 1.36 8.05
N ALA A 60 -7.61 0.70 7.67
CA ALA A 60 -7.58 -0.63 7.07
C ALA A 60 -6.89 -0.63 5.69
N ASP A 61 -7.13 0.41 4.88
CA ASP A 61 -6.43 0.59 3.62
C ASP A 61 -4.93 0.82 3.85
N HIS A 62 -4.59 1.69 4.80
CA HIS A 62 -3.19 2.00 5.13
C HIS A 62 -2.44 0.75 5.58
N GLN A 63 -3.06 -0.05 6.46
CA GLN A 63 -2.50 -1.33 6.90
C GLN A 63 -2.30 -2.29 5.72
N SER A 64 -3.28 -2.40 4.83
CA SER A 64 -3.19 -3.24 3.63
C SER A 64 -2.08 -2.79 2.68
N VAL A 65 -1.97 -1.48 2.44
CA VAL A 65 -0.90 -0.88 1.63
C VAL A 65 0.47 -1.14 2.25
N CYS A 66 0.64 -0.89 3.56
CA CYS A 66 1.90 -1.13 4.27
C CYS A 66 2.33 -2.60 4.23
N ASN A 67 1.39 -3.53 4.46
CA ASN A 67 1.67 -4.96 4.36
C ASN A 67 2.09 -5.37 2.95
N CYS A 68 1.49 -4.76 1.93
CA CYS A 68 1.89 -4.98 0.56
C CYS A 68 3.28 -4.44 0.26
N LEU A 69 3.57 -3.20 0.65
CA LEU A 69 4.87 -2.57 0.47
C LEU A 69 6.00 -3.39 1.10
N LYS A 70 5.78 -3.93 2.30
CA LYS A 70 6.73 -4.82 2.98
C LYS A 70 7.04 -6.07 2.15
N SER A 71 6.01 -6.68 1.57
CA SER A 71 6.16 -7.86 0.71
C SER A 71 6.89 -7.53 -0.60
N LEU A 72 6.55 -6.38 -1.21
CA LEU A 72 7.19 -5.89 -2.44
C LEU A 72 8.67 -5.56 -2.23
N ALA A 73 9.03 -4.94 -1.11
CA ALA A 73 10.42 -4.62 -0.77
C ALA A 73 11.31 -5.87 -0.73
N GLY A 74 10.77 -7.01 -0.29
CA GLY A 74 11.48 -8.29 -0.31
C GLY A 74 11.49 -9.00 -1.68
N SER A 75 10.59 -8.61 -2.60
CA SER A 75 10.40 -9.30 -3.88
C SER A 75 11.10 -8.62 -5.06
N ILE A 76 11.35 -7.31 -4.98
CA ILE A 76 11.93 -6.55 -6.09
C ILE A 76 13.44 -6.45 -5.93
N SER A 77 14.17 -7.24 -6.72
CA SER A 77 15.62 -7.19 -6.78
C SER A 77 16.14 -5.84 -7.29
N GLY A 78 17.11 -5.27 -6.58
CA GLY A 78 17.83 -4.06 -7.01
C GLY A 78 17.13 -2.74 -6.70
N ILE A 79 16.06 -2.73 -5.88
CA ILE A 79 15.54 -1.50 -5.28
C ILE A 79 16.62 -0.88 -4.38
N SER A 80 16.88 0.41 -4.56
CA SER A 80 17.68 1.21 -3.65
C SER A 80 16.80 1.71 -2.49
N PRO A 81 17.13 1.34 -1.23
CA PRO A 81 16.38 1.79 -0.06
C PRO A 81 16.44 3.31 0.11
N ASP A 82 17.58 3.94 -0.19
CA ASP A 82 17.74 5.40 -0.11
C ASP A 82 16.84 6.13 -1.12
N LYS A 83 16.71 5.59 -2.34
CA LYS A 83 15.80 6.13 -3.36
C LYS A 83 14.36 6.02 -2.91
N ALA A 84 13.96 4.86 -2.38
CA ALA A 84 12.62 4.62 -1.88
C ALA A 84 12.28 5.53 -0.69
N ALA A 85 13.20 5.67 0.28
CA ALA A 85 13.04 6.53 1.45
C ALA A 85 12.97 8.02 1.09
N GLY A 86 13.63 8.44 0.00
CA GLY A 86 13.58 9.82 -0.50
C GLY A 86 12.32 10.18 -1.29
N LEU A 87 11.50 9.20 -1.72
CA LEU A 87 10.32 9.45 -2.55
C LEU A 87 9.30 10.42 -1.93
N PRO A 88 8.93 10.34 -0.64
CA PRO A 88 7.95 11.26 -0.05
C PRO A 88 8.41 12.71 -0.17
N GLY A 89 9.67 13.00 0.16
CA GLY A 89 10.26 14.34 0.03
C GLY A 89 10.33 14.81 -1.41
N GLN A 90 10.79 13.96 -2.33
CA GLN A 90 10.88 14.30 -3.76
C GLN A 90 9.53 14.53 -4.43
N CYS A 91 8.50 13.80 -4.00
CA CYS A 91 7.16 13.91 -4.56
C CYS A 91 6.28 14.96 -3.85
N GLY A 92 6.78 15.60 -2.79
CA GLY A 92 6.02 16.53 -1.97
C GLY A 92 4.81 15.86 -1.29
N ILE A 93 4.99 14.63 -0.82
CA ILE A 93 3.96 13.82 -0.19
C ILE A 93 4.20 13.79 1.32
N ASN A 94 3.18 14.16 2.07
CA ASN A 94 3.16 13.97 3.51
C ASN A 94 2.45 12.64 3.84
N ILE A 95 3.15 11.73 4.50
CA ILE A 95 2.56 10.47 4.95
C ILE A 95 2.08 10.68 6.39
N PRO A 96 0.77 10.50 6.67
CA PRO A 96 0.20 10.68 8.00
C PRO A 96 0.61 9.58 8.99
#